data_AF-A0A416C3V7-F1
#
_entry.id   AF-A0A416C3V7-F1
#
_cell.length_a   1.000
_cell.length_b   1.000
_cell.length_c   1.000
_cell.angle_alpha   90.00
_cell.angle_beta   90.00
_cell.angle_gamma   90.00
#
_symmetry.space_group_name_H-M   'P 1'
#
loop_
_entity.id
_entity.type
_entity.pdbx_description
1 polymer ?
#
loop_
_entity_poly.entity_id
_entity_poly.type
_entity_poly.pdbx_seq_one_letter_code
_entity_poly.pdbx_strand_id
1 'polypeptide(L)'
;MYHMASIYHDGKVYPCGRSYPEEYCLGNISEVKDIRNLFKENVYQQIVNKRCIRENECRRQCNIFSYCNAGCNNDCILSGDITKPNMFQVYISS
;
A
#
# COMPACT_ATOMS: atom_id res chain seq x y z
N MET A 1 -4.00 -5.10 8.71
CA MET A 1 -3.12 -4.84 7.55
C MET A 1 -1.91 -5.71 7.70
N TYR A 2 -1.43 -6.34 6.62
CA TYR A 2 -0.24 -7.18 6.70
C TYR A 2 1.01 -6.30 6.80
N HIS A 3 1.92 -6.67 7.69
CA HIS A 3 3.23 -6.03 7.82
C HIS A 3 4.21 -6.75 6.89
N MET A 4 4.44 -6.17 5.72
CA MET A 4 5.45 -6.64 4.78
C MET A 4 6.47 -5.52 4.57
N ALA A 5 7.74 -5.89 4.44
CA ALA A 5 8.83 -4.99 4.12
C ALA A 5 9.68 -5.64 3.03
N SER A 6 9.99 -4.88 1.99
CA SER A 6 10.95 -5.28 0.95
C SER A 6 12.16 -4.37 1.03
N ILE A 7 13.34 -4.97 1.13
CA ILE A 7 14.61 -4.24 1.19
C ILE A 7 15.22 -4.28 -0.21
N TYR A 8 15.50 -3.10 -0.76
CA TYR A 8 16.12 -2.95 -2.07
C TYR A 8 17.65 -3.00 -1.94
N HIS A 9 18.36 -3.13 -3.07
CA HIS A 9 19.81 -3.32 -3.08
C HIS A 9 20.61 -2.13 -2.51
N ASP A 10 20.00 -0.94 -2.46
CA ASP A 10 20.55 0.28 -1.87
C ASP A 10 20.17 0.46 -0.38
N GLY A 11 19.53 -0.55 0.20
CA GLY A 11 19.07 -0.56 1.58
C GLY A 11 17.73 0.14 1.81
N LYS A 12 17.12 0.77 0.79
CA LYS A 12 15.78 1.36 0.95
C LYS A 12 14.75 0.28 1.26
N VAL A 13 13.80 0.62 2.13
CA VAL A 13 12.75 -0.29 2.57
C VAL A 13 11.40 0.21 2.08
N TYR A 14 10.66 -0.67 1.40
CA TYR A 14 9.33 -0.38 0.87
C TYR A 14 8.28 -1.31 1.50
N PRO A 15 7.00 -0.92 1.51
CA PRO A 15 5.92 -1.68 2.16
C PRO A 15 5.62 -3.04 1.50
N CYS A 16 6.24 -3.32 0.36
CA CYS A 16 5.94 -4.50 -0.45
C CYS A 16 7.03 -4.70 -1.52
N GLY A 17 7.10 -5.89 -2.13
CA GLY A 17 8.07 -6.24 -3.17
C GLY A 17 7.75 -5.67 -4.57
N ARG A 18 6.64 -4.95 -4.71
CA ARG A 18 6.33 -4.19 -5.95
C ARG A 18 7.10 -2.87 -5.98
N SER A 19 7.16 -2.24 -7.15
CA SER A 19 7.82 -0.95 -7.34
C SER A 19 6.97 0.21 -6.82
N TYR A 20 7.46 0.90 -5.80
CA TYR A 20 6.82 2.08 -5.21
C TYR A 20 7.54 3.37 -5.61
N PRO A 21 6.82 4.49 -5.77
CA PRO A 21 7.44 5.82 -5.83
C PRO A 21 8.24 6.14 -4.56
N GLU A 22 9.26 6.99 -4.69
CA GLU A 22 10.18 7.35 -3.61
C GLU A 22 9.46 7.91 -2.37
N GLU A 23 8.36 8.65 -2.57
CA GLU A 23 7.52 9.22 -1.50
C GLU A 23 6.90 8.17 -0.56
N TYR A 24 6.90 6.88 -0.96
CA TYR A 24 6.42 5.76 -0.16
C TYR A 24 7.56 4.90 0.41
N CYS A 25 8.80 5.38 0.36
CA CYS A 25 9.94 4.77 1.05
C CYS A 25 9.72 4.84 2.57
N LEU A 26 9.87 3.70 3.25
CA LEU A 26 9.70 3.58 4.70
C LEU A 26 10.97 3.96 5.47
N GLY A 27 12.12 4.03 4.79
CA GLY A 27 13.43 4.35 5.38
C GLY A 27 14.55 3.52 4.76
N ASN A 28 15.77 3.61 5.32
CA ASN A 28 16.91 2.77 4.94
C ASN A 28 17.22 1.76 6.05
N ILE A 29 17.41 0.50 5.70
CA ILE A 29 17.67 -0.58 6.67
C ILE A 29 18.93 -0.33 7.52
N SER A 30 19.91 0.40 7.00
CA SER A 30 21.14 0.74 7.73
C SER A 30 20.90 1.69 8.92
N GLU A 31 19.80 2.44 8.91
CA GLU A 31 19.43 3.41 9.96
C GLU A 31 18.38 2.85 10.94
N VAL A 32 17.76 1.73 10.59
CA VAL A 32 16.66 1.13 11.34
C VAL A 32 17.20 0.29 12.50
N LYS A 33 17.04 0.80 13.72
CA LYS A 33 17.37 0.06 14.96
C LYS A 33 16.34 -1.02 15.33
N ASP A 34 15.09 -0.80 14.91
CA ASP A 34 13.96 -1.70 15.18
C ASP A 34 13.00 -1.68 13.99
N ILE A 35 12.83 -2.84 13.35
CA ILE A 35 11.98 -2.99 12.14
C ILE A 35 10.53 -2.54 12.38
N ARG A 36 10.04 -2.61 13.63
CA ARG A 36 8.69 -2.16 13.98
C ARG A 36 8.50 -0.66 13.78
N ASN A 37 9.58 0.12 13.84
CA ASN A 37 9.51 1.56 13.66
C ASN A 37 9.13 1.93 12.22
N LEU A 38 9.58 1.17 11.21
CA LEU A 38 9.18 1.38 9.81
C LEU A 38 7.66 1.43 9.59
N PHE A 39 6.90 0.71 10.42
CA PHE A 39 5.43 0.65 10.33
C PHE A 39 4.74 1.68 11.23
N LYS A 40 5.47 2.30 12.16
CA LYS A 40 4.98 3.41 12.99
C LYS A 40 5.27 4.76 12.34
N GLU A 41 6.23 4.82 11.42
CA GLU A 41 6.57 6.02 10.68
C GLU A 41 5.40 6.58 9.87
N ASN A 42 5.46 7.89 9.65
CA ASN A 42 4.39 8.68 9.02
C ASN A 42 3.99 8.12 7.64
N VAL A 43 4.96 7.69 6.84
CA VAL A 43 4.72 7.18 5.47
C VAL A 43 3.83 5.94 5.46
N TYR A 44 4.11 4.93 6.31
CA TYR A 44 3.28 3.73 6.36
C TYR A 44 1.85 4.06 6.82
N GLN A 45 1.72 4.92 7.84
CA GLN A 45 0.42 5.37 8.33
C GLN A 45 -0.37 6.15 7.27
N GLN A 46 0.29 6.96 6.44
CA GLN A 46 -0.36 7.61 5.30
C GLN A 46 -0.93 6.61 4.29
N ILE A 47 -0.18 5.55 3.96
CA ILE A 47 -0.68 4.49 3.07
C ILE A 47 -1.92 3.82 3.68
N VAL A 48 -1.87 3.49 4.98
CA VAL A 48 -2.99 2.88 5.71
C VAL A 48 -4.23 3.77 5.64
N ASN A 49 -4.07 5.05 6.00
CA ASN A 49 -5.17 6.02 6.05
C ASN A 49 -5.79 6.25 4.68
N LYS A 50 -4.96 6.44 3.64
CA LYS A 50 -5.45 6.62 2.27
C LYS A 50 -6.16 5.37 1.74
N ARG A 51 -5.65 4.17 2.04
CA ARG A 51 -6.32 2.90 1.75
C ARG A 51 -7.69 2.82 2.44
N CYS A 52 -7.78 3.21 3.71
CA CYS A 52 -9.05 3.17 4.45
C CYS A 52 -10.13 4.02 3.81
N ILE A 53 -9.78 5.20 3.28
CA ILE A 53 -10.71 6.04 2.50
C ILE A 53 -11.25 5.26 1.29
N ARG A 54 -10.34 4.71 0.47
CA ARG A 54 -10.72 3.88 -0.69
C ARG A 54 -11.57 2.67 -0.30
N GLU A 55 -11.20 2.00 0.78
CA GLU A 55 -11.91 0.81 1.24
C GLU A 55 -13.37 1.13 1.60
N ASN A 56 -13.60 2.24 2.29
CA ASN A 56 -14.94 2.71 2.64
C ASN A 56 -15.76 3.07 1.39
N GLU A 57 -15.13 3.70 0.40
CA GLU A 57 -15.75 4.01 -0.88
C GLU A 57 -16.13 2.73 -1.65
N CYS A 58 -15.22 1.76 -1.79
CA CYS A 58 -15.52 0.50 -2.45
C CYS A 58 -16.61 -0.29 -1.71
N ARG A 59 -16.59 -0.31 -0.39
CA ARG A 59 -17.60 -0.99 0.44
C ARG A 59 -19.01 -0.44 0.22
N ARG A 60 -19.13 0.86 -0.08
CA ARG A 60 -20.41 1.53 -0.35
C ARG A 60 -20.96 1.30 -1.76
N GLN A 61 -20.09 1.21 -2.76
CA GLN A 61 -20.51 1.33 -4.17
C GLN A 61 -20.12 0.15 -5.07
N CYS A 62 -19.32 -0.81 -4.58
CA CYS A 62 -18.75 -1.88 -5.42
C CYS A 62 -19.34 -3.25 -5.08
N ASN A 63 -20.06 -3.84 -6.04
CA ASN A 63 -20.74 -5.14 -5.89
C ASN A 63 -19.77 -6.33 -5.69
N ILE A 64 -18.50 -6.16 -6.02
CA ILE A 64 -17.46 -7.19 -5.91
C ILE A 64 -16.47 -6.93 -4.76
N PHE A 65 -16.80 -5.99 -3.86
CA PHE A 65 -15.91 -5.61 -2.75
C PHE A 65 -15.46 -6.81 -1.90
N SER A 66 -16.35 -7.77 -1.62
CA SER A 66 -16.05 -8.97 -0.84
C SER A 66 -14.94 -9.84 -1.46
N TYR A 67 -14.78 -9.81 -2.78
CA TYR A 67 -13.73 -10.55 -3.49
C TYR A 67 -12.43 -9.76 -3.57
N CYS A 68 -12.51 -8.47 -3.92
CA CYS A 68 -11.35 -7.64 -4.21
C CYS A 68 -10.74 -6.95 -2.96
N ASN A 69 -11.54 -6.71 -1.93
CA ASN A 69 -11.14 -6.01 -0.69
C ASN A 69 -10.44 -4.67 -0.95
N ALA A 70 -10.99 -3.91 -1.92
CA ALA A 70 -10.46 -2.64 -2.41
C ALA A 70 -9.07 -2.71 -3.06
N GLY A 71 -8.65 -3.87 -3.57
CA GLY A 71 -7.51 -4.01 -4.48
C GLY A 71 -6.13 -3.73 -3.87
N CYS A 72 -5.09 -3.81 -4.71
CA CYS A 72 -3.71 -3.62 -4.30
C CYS A 72 -3.37 -2.13 -4.09
N ASN A 73 -2.64 -1.81 -3.01
CA ASN A 73 -2.18 -0.44 -2.74
C ASN A 73 -1.22 0.07 -3.81
N ASN A 74 -0.24 -0.75 -4.19
CA ASN A 74 0.74 -0.39 -5.21
C ASN A 74 0.07 0.05 -6.51
N ASP A 75 -0.89 -0.74 -6.96
CA ASP A 75 -1.57 -0.55 -8.24
C ASP A 75 -2.43 0.72 -8.23
N CYS A 76 -3.12 0.99 -7.13
CA CYS A 76 -3.85 2.25 -6.95
C CYS A 76 -2.92 3.47 -6.84
N ILE A 77 -1.75 3.34 -6.21
CA ILE A 77 -0.73 4.40 -6.15
C ILE A 77 -0.25 4.72 -7.56
N LEU A 78 0.15 3.71 -8.34
CA LEU A 78 0.65 3.90 -9.70
C LEU A 78 -0.42 4.42 -10.66
N SER A 79 -1.69 4.19 -10.35
CA SER A 79 -2.84 4.71 -11.11
C SER A 79 -3.20 6.16 -10.74
N GLY A 80 -2.46 6.76 -9.80
CA GLY A 80 -2.47 8.20 -9.52
C GLY A 80 -3.12 8.60 -8.19
N ASP A 81 -4.10 7.84 -7.68
CA ASP A 81 -4.77 8.18 -6.43
C ASP A 81 -5.18 6.95 -5.62
N ILE A 82 -4.38 6.64 -4.60
CA ILE A 82 -4.62 5.55 -3.66
C ILE A 82 -5.95 5.67 -2.90
N THR A 83 -6.53 6.86 -2.80
CA THR A 83 -7.81 7.09 -2.10
C THR A 83 -9.03 6.74 -2.94
N LYS A 84 -8.86 6.58 -4.26
CA LYS A 84 -9.96 6.33 -5.19
C LYS A 84 -10.04 4.86 -5.59
N PRO A 85 -11.26 4.33 -5.81
CA PRO A 85 -11.43 3.01 -6.42
C PRO A 85 -10.75 2.97 -7.79
N ASN A 86 -9.95 1.95 -8.05
CA ASN A 86 -9.50 1.63 -9.40
C ASN A 86 -10.21 0.36 -9.90
N MET A 87 -11.22 0.55 -10.75
CA MET A 87 -12.02 -0.54 -11.31
C MET A 87 -11.27 -1.38 -12.36
N PHE A 88 -10.15 -0.88 -12.90
CA PHE A 88 -9.42 -1.55 -13.99
C PHE A 88 -8.40 -2.60 -13.51
N GLN A 89 -8.15 -2.71 -12.21
CA GLN A 89 -7.09 -3.57 -11.64
C GLN A 89 -7.62 -4.53 -10.57
N VAL A 90 -8.92 -4.82 -10.62
CA VAL A 90 -9.54 -5.83 -9.76
C VAL A 90 -9.10 -7.21 -10.25
N TYR A 91 -8.00 -7.73 -9.69
CA TYR A 91 -7.56 -9.10 -9.93
C TYR A 91 -8.50 -10.08 -9.20
N ILE A 92 -9.67 -10.33 -9.79
CA ILE A 92 -10.40 -11.55 -9.50
C ILE A 92 -9.74 -12.60 -10.39
N SER A 93 -8.94 -13.48 -9.79
CA SER A 93 -8.52 -14.71 -10.45
C SER A 93 -9.78 -15.48 -10.83
N SER A 94 -10.16 -15.38 -12.12
CA SER A 94 -11.16 -16.23 -12.77
C SER A 94 -10.68 -17.66 -12.85
#